data_AF-A0A822IJI4-F1
#
_entry.id   AF-A0A822IJI4-F1
#
_cell.length_a   1.000
_cell.length_b   1.000
_cell.length_c   1.000
_cell.angle_alpha   90.00
_cell.angle_beta   90.00
_cell.angle_gamma   90.00
#
_symmetry.space_group_name_H-M   'P 1'
#
loop_
_entity.id
_entity.type
_entity.pdbx_description
1 polymer ?
#
loop_
_entity_poly.entity_id
_entity_poly.type
_entity_poly.pdbx_seq_one_letter_code
_entity_poly.pdbx_strand_id
1 'polypeptide(L)'
;MKNSDTLLQQFLERAKSHDAEVEPIKILRSNTFKIGRSHILIRTASDLGKRYFFGLNYINAEELSNLDNSFVAFICGSIDKIIFIPSDILINNLGEISHDRNGEYKINFTRELDLVLKGKGKSLDCSSFINNWDSILFSQNLKTDIMSPDESFHNVIQGRLLHIGNIRGYKTYSPNKSKTFNKKKLEDIATLNICPQLQFSDYNSIRNIDVIWFREVNNGFYPVYAFEVELSTGVWSGFGRLASLQEYNTRLYIITNEEKKFDQVSNSFSDLKKKYIHIVPDKIGLLYSAESNLIRMRQDFNL
;
A
#
# COMPACT_ATOMS: atom_id res chain seq x y z
N MET A 1 -22.67 19.71 9.61
CA MET A 1 -21.55 18.87 9.11
C MET A 1 -20.35 19.09 10.02
N LYS A 2 -19.51 18.08 10.27
CA LYS A 2 -18.27 18.30 11.03
C LYS A 2 -17.36 19.23 10.21
N ASN A 3 -16.64 20.13 10.87
CA ASN A 3 -15.74 21.11 10.22
C ASN A 3 -14.76 20.44 9.23
N SER A 4 -14.34 19.20 9.53
CA SER A 4 -13.49 18.36 8.66
C SER A 4 -14.12 18.04 7.30
N ASP A 5 -15.42 17.74 7.27
CA ASP A 5 -16.13 17.33 6.05
C ASP A 5 -16.35 18.55 5.16
N THR A 6 -16.62 19.70 5.77
CA THR A 6 -16.73 20.99 5.07
C THR A 6 -15.40 21.38 4.42
N LEU A 7 -14.28 21.28 5.14
CA LEU A 7 -12.95 21.57 4.59
C LEU A 7 -12.59 20.63 3.41
N LEU A 8 -12.95 19.35 3.52
CA LEU A 8 -12.74 18.39 2.42
C LEU A 8 -13.56 18.79 1.19
N GLN A 9 -14.84 19.12 1.35
CA GLN A 9 -15.68 19.54 0.21
C GLN A 9 -15.15 20.83 -0.44
N GLN A 10 -14.79 21.83 0.36
CA GLN A 10 -14.20 23.08 -0.14
C GLN A 10 -12.90 22.85 -0.90
N PHE A 11 -12.05 21.92 -0.44
CA PHE A 11 -10.84 21.53 -1.16
C PHE A 11 -11.16 20.91 -2.52
N LEU A 12 -12.12 19.98 -2.57
CA LEU A 12 -12.51 19.31 -3.81
C LEU A 12 -13.16 20.29 -4.81
N GLU A 13 -13.96 21.24 -4.33
CA GLU A 13 -14.50 22.34 -5.14
C GLU A 13 -13.39 23.22 -5.71
N ARG A 14 -12.40 23.60 -4.88
CA ARG A 14 -11.23 24.38 -5.33
C ARG A 14 -10.42 23.61 -6.37
N ALA A 15 -10.18 22.32 -6.17
CA ALA A 15 -9.50 21.49 -7.16
C ALA A 15 -10.24 21.46 -8.52
N LYS A 16 -11.57 21.31 -8.51
CA LYS A 16 -12.39 21.35 -9.73
C LYS A 16 -12.36 22.72 -10.40
N SER A 17 -12.24 23.81 -9.65
CA SER A 17 -12.12 25.17 -10.20
C SER A 17 -10.83 25.41 -10.99
N HIS A 18 -9.83 24.53 -10.84
CA HIS A 18 -8.60 24.52 -11.64
C HIS A 18 -8.71 23.64 -12.90
N ASP A 19 -9.93 23.37 -13.39
CA ASP A 19 -10.22 22.46 -14.52
C ASP A 19 -9.60 21.06 -14.38
N ALA A 20 -9.33 20.63 -13.14
CA ALA A 20 -8.81 19.31 -12.87
C ALA A 20 -9.94 18.28 -12.75
N GLU A 21 -9.80 17.15 -13.42
CA GLU A 21 -10.61 15.97 -13.15
C GLU A 21 -10.30 15.45 -11.73
N VAL A 22 -11.35 15.20 -10.95
CA VAL A 22 -11.24 14.75 -9.55
C VAL A 22 -11.99 13.44 -9.37
N GLU A 23 -11.26 12.36 -9.12
CA GLU A 23 -11.81 11.01 -8.99
C GLU A 23 -11.35 10.38 -7.66
N PRO A 24 -12.26 9.79 -6.86
CA PRO A 24 -11.85 9.06 -5.66
C PRO A 24 -11.16 7.74 -6.04
N ILE A 25 -10.04 7.43 -5.39
CA ILE A 25 -9.33 6.16 -5.55
C ILE A 25 -9.94 5.13 -4.59
N LYS A 26 -11.00 4.45 -5.03
CA LYS A 26 -11.81 3.57 -4.17
C LYS A 26 -11.04 2.39 -3.58
N ILE A 27 -10.00 1.92 -4.26
CA ILE A 27 -9.19 0.79 -3.79
C ILE A 27 -8.38 1.14 -2.54
N LEU A 28 -8.03 2.42 -2.38
CA LEU A 28 -7.42 2.95 -1.17
C LEU A 28 -8.54 3.39 -0.22
N ARG A 29 -8.66 2.75 0.94
CA ARG A 29 -9.71 3.04 1.95
C ARG A 29 -9.50 4.36 2.70
N SER A 30 -8.76 5.29 2.10
CA SER A 30 -8.43 6.60 2.63
C SER A 30 -9.05 7.69 1.75
N ASN A 31 -9.04 8.94 2.22
CA ASN A 31 -9.49 10.11 1.44
C ASN A 31 -8.46 10.45 0.35
N THR A 32 -8.18 9.50 -0.53
CA THR A 32 -7.23 9.65 -1.63
C THR A 32 -7.97 9.87 -2.94
N PHE A 33 -7.58 10.91 -3.64
CA PHE A 33 -8.19 11.34 -4.89
C PHE A 33 -7.12 11.46 -5.97
N LYS A 34 -7.48 11.08 -7.19
CA LYS A 34 -6.75 11.48 -8.38
C LYS A 34 -7.24 12.88 -8.74
N ILE A 35 -6.31 13.83 -8.82
CA ILE A 35 -6.55 15.23 -9.21
C ILE A 35 -5.63 15.53 -10.40
N GLY A 36 -6.19 15.57 -11.60
CA GLY A 36 -5.40 15.53 -12.83
C GLY A 36 -4.57 14.24 -12.92
N ARG A 37 -3.23 14.37 -12.92
CA ARG A 37 -2.29 13.22 -12.91
C ARG A 37 -1.67 12.97 -11.54
N SER A 38 -2.10 13.68 -10.51
CA SER A 38 -1.56 13.58 -9.14
C SER A 38 -2.46 12.73 -8.26
N HIS A 39 -1.86 11.91 -7.40
CA HIS A 39 -2.57 11.13 -6.40
C HIS A 39 -2.44 11.78 -5.03
N ILE A 40 -3.54 12.22 -4.44
CA ILE A 40 -3.51 13.10 -3.27
C ILE A 40 -4.31 12.50 -2.13
N LEU A 41 -3.62 12.16 -1.03
CA LEU A 41 -4.25 11.84 0.24
C LEU A 41 -4.58 13.12 1.00
N ILE A 42 -5.86 13.36 1.27
CA ILE A 42 -6.32 14.59 1.91
C ILE A 42 -6.51 14.35 3.42
N ARG A 43 -5.90 15.22 4.22
CA ARG A 43 -6.05 15.27 5.68
C ARG A 43 -6.51 16.67 6.10
N THR A 44 -7.53 16.74 6.95
CA THR A 44 -8.09 18.01 7.45
C THR A 44 -7.91 18.13 8.95
N ALA A 45 -7.60 19.34 9.41
CA ALA A 45 -7.57 19.69 10.83
C ALA A 45 -8.31 21.01 11.03
N SER A 46 -9.05 21.12 12.13
CA SER A 46 -9.63 22.40 12.56
C SER A 46 -8.54 23.30 13.17
N ASP A 47 -8.75 24.62 13.17
CA ASP A 47 -7.87 25.55 13.86
C ASP A 47 -8.14 25.53 15.38
N LEU A 48 -7.21 24.96 16.13
CA LEU A 48 -7.29 24.84 17.60
C LEU A 48 -6.36 25.82 18.33
N GLY A 49 -5.88 26.88 17.67
CA GLY A 49 -5.18 27.98 18.35
C GLY A 49 -3.65 27.89 18.40
N LYS A 50 -3.05 26.69 18.54
CA LYS A 50 -1.57 26.57 18.70
C LYS A 50 -0.86 25.86 17.56
N ARG A 51 -1.41 24.75 17.08
CA ARG A 51 -0.82 23.88 16.04
C ARG A 51 -1.94 23.19 15.29
N TYR A 52 -1.61 22.65 14.13
CA TYR A 52 -2.48 21.77 13.37
C TYR A 52 -2.00 20.32 13.56
N PHE A 53 -2.92 19.44 13.94
CA PHE A 53 -2.63 18.05 14.30
C PHE A 53 -3.33 17.11 13.33
N PHE A 54 -2.58 16.14 12.81
CA PHE A 54 -3.11 15.11 11.95
C PHE A 54 -2.57 13.74 12.37
N GLY A 55 -3.45 12.74 12.32
CA GLY A 55 -3.06 11.33 12.37
C GLY A 55 -2.76 10.84 10.96
N LEU A 56 -1.64 10.14 10.80
CA LEU A 56 -1.31 9.45 9.56
C LEU A 56 -0.87 8.02 9.85
N ASN A 57 -1.72 7.07 9.47
CA ASN A 57 -1.39 5.65 9.52
C ASN A 57 -0.29 5.32 8.48
N TYR A 58 0.74 4.59 8.91
CA TYR A 58 1.84 4.14 8.04
C TYR A 58 1.38 3.40 6.78
N ILE A 59 0.38 2.51 6.90
CA ILE A 59 -0.15 1.72 5.79
C ILE A 59 -0.67 2.64 4.68
N ASN A 60 -1.45 3.67 5.04
CA ASN A 60 -1.97 4.65 4.09
C ASN A 60 -0.84 5.47 3.44
N ALA A 61 0.18 5.84 4.22
CA ALA A 61 1.31 6.61 3.72
C ALA A 61 2.18 5.78 2.76
N GLU A 62 2.43 4.51 3.09
CA GLU A 62 3.16 3.56 2.27
C GLU A 62 2.43 3.31 0.94
N GLU A 63 1.13 2.99 1.00
CA GLU A 63 0.31 2.75 -0.19
C GLU A 63 0.31 3.95 -1.13
N LEU A 64 0.14 5.16 -0.58
CA LEU A 64 0.24 6.39 -1.35
C LEU A 64 1.63 6.58 -1.97
N SER A 65 2.70 6.30 -1.23
CA SER A 65 4.07 6.48 -1.72
C SER A 65 4.51 5.50 -2.82
N ASN A 66 3.73 4.44 -3.04
CA ASN A 66 3.92 3.52 -4.17
C ASN A 66 3.21 4.01 -5.44
N LEU A 67 2.32 5.00 -5.32
CA LEU A 67 1.74 5.67 -6.49
C LEU A 67 2.72 6.70 -7.05
N ASP A 68 2.80 6.75 -8.37
CA ASP A 68 3.50 7.81 -9.08
C ASP A 68 2.86 9.17 -8.78
N ASN A 69 3.69 10.22 -8.75
CA ASN A 69 3.24 11.61 -8.63
C ASN A 69 2.23 11.81 -7.47
N SER A 70 2.63 11.37 -6.28
CA SER A 70 1.76 11.29 -5.11
C SER A 70 2.11 12.30 -4.02
N PHE A 71 1.09 12.84 -3.36
CA PHE A 71 1.19 13.91 -2.36
C PHE A 71 0.25 13.65 -1.17
N VAL A 72 0.61 14.15 0.00
CA VAL A 72 -0.33 14.34 1.11
C VAL A 72 -0.67 15.83 1.20
N ALA A 73 -1.96 16.15 1.12
CA ALA A 73 -2.48 17.50 1.32
C ALA A 73 -2.97 17.66 2.77
N PHE A 74 -2.31 18.53 3.53
CA PHE A 74 -2.70 18.88 4.89
C PHE A 74 -3.43 20.22 4.92
N ILE A 75 -4.75 20.19 5.11
CA ILE A 75 -5.61 21.37 5.18
C ILE A 75 -5.66 21.86 6.64
N CYS A 76 -5.04 22.99 6.90
CA CYS A 76 -4.81 23.55 8.22
C CYS A 76 -5.85 24.62 8.58
N GLY A 77 -7.05 24.19 8.97
CA GLY A 77 -8.14 25.04 9.43
C GLY A 77 -8.86 25.85 8.33
N SER A 78 -8.22 26.08 7.18
CA SER A 78 -8.77 26.77 6.01
C SER A 78 -8.15 26.25 4.72
N ILE A 79 -8.88 26.36 3.60
CA ILE A 79 -8.39 26.09 2.24
C ILE A 79 -7.30 27.07 1.76
N ASP A 80 -7.04 28.14 2.51
CA ASP A 80 -5.93 29.06 2.25
C ASP A 80 -4.65 28.66 3.02
N LYS A 81 -4.68 27.54 3.75
CA LYS A 81 -3.56 26.98 4.49
C LYS A 81 -3.42 25.49 4.19
N ILE A 82 -3.08 25.18 2.95
CA ILE A 82 -2.88 23.81 2.49
C ILE A 82 -1.39 23.58 2.31
N ILE A 83 -0.89 22.44 2.77
CA ILE A 83 0.51 22.04 2.58
C ILE A 83 0.52 20.77 1.73
N PHE A 84 1.06 20.86 0.52
CA PHE A 84 1.16 19.74 -0.43
C PHE A 84 2.54 19.10 -0.34
N ILE A 85 2.72 18.09 0.50
CA ILE A 85 4.01 17.41 0.66
C ILE A 85 4.08 16.22 -0.29
N PRO A 86 5.10 16.14 -1.17
CA PRO A 86 5.39 14.92 -1.93
C PRO A 86 5.53 13.72 -1.00
N SER A 87 4.90 12.60 -1.36
CA SER A 87 4.79 11.42 -0.49
C SER A 87 6.16 10.86 -0.08
N ASP A 88 7.14 10.91 -0.97
CA ASP A 88 8.50 10.44 -0.73
C ASP A 88 9.28 11.30 0.26
N ILE A 89 9.12 12.64 0.18
CA ILE A 89 9.65 13.57 1.17
C ILE A 89 9.05 13.25 2.54
N LEU A 90 7.73 13.03 2.62
CA LEU A 90 7.08 12.70 3.88
C LEU A 90 7.58 11.36 4.45
N ILE A 91 7.62 10.30 3.62
CA ILE A 91 8.06 8.95 4.02
C ILE A 91 9.49 8.97 4.55
N ASN A 92 10.39 9.67 3.89
CA ASN A 92 11.79 9.80 4.33
C ASN A 92 11.91 10.49 5.70
N ASN A 93 10.95 11.32 6.07
CA ASN A 93 10.93 12.03 7.35
C ASN A 93 10.10 11.32 8.44
N LEU A 94 9.33 10.27 8.13
CA LEU A 94 8.46 9.60 9.12
C LEU A 94 9.24 9.05 10.33
N GLY A 95 10.49 8.60 10.16
CA GLY A 95 11.34 8.15 11.26
C GLY A 95 11.58 9.23 12.32
N GLU A 96 11.66 10.48 11.88
CA GLU A 96 11.83 11.68 12.70
C GLU A 96 10.50 12.21 13.26
N ILE A 97 9.37 11.55 13.01
CA ILE A 97 8.06 11.97 13.53
C ILE A 97 7.63 11.07 14.69
N SER A 98 7.04 11.67 15.74
CA SER A 98 6.49 10.91 16.85
C SER A 98 5.27 10.11 16.41
N HIS A 99 5.14 8.86 16.85
CA HIS A 99 3.94 8.06 16.65
C HIS A 99 3.26 7.74 17.98
N ASP A 100 1.98 7.36 17.94
CA ASP A 100 1.24 6.86 19.09
C ASP A 100 1.49 5.35 19.32
N ARG A 101 0.84 4.77 20.35
CA ARG A 101 0.98 3.34 20.67
C ARG A 101 0.43 2.41 19.59
N ASN A 102 -0.44 2.92 18.72
CA ASN A 102 -1.04 2.17 17.62
C ASN A 102 -0.20 2.29 16.33
N GLY A 103 0.93 3.00 16.38
CA GLY A 103 1.81 3.23 15.23
C GLY A 103 1.32 4.33 14.29
N GLU A 104 0.33 5.16 14.70
CA GLU A 104 -0.10 6.31 13.92
C GLU A 104 0.87 7.48 14.11
N TYR A 105 1.40 8.02 13.01
CA TYR A 105 2.28 9.18 13.05
C TYR A 105 1.48 10.44 13.41
N LYS A 106 2.00 11.20 14.37
CA LYS A 106 1.45 12.48 14.82
C LYS A 106 2.06 13.61 14.00
N ILE A 107 1.48 13.87 12.84
CA ILE A 107 1.91 14.95 11.97
C ILE A 107 1.45 16.27 12.59
N ASN A 108 2.40 17.15 12.89
CA ASN A 108 2.12 18.43 13.55
C ASN A 108 2.72 19.56 12.74
N PHE A 109 1.93 20.58 12.45
CA PHE A 109 2.42 21.80 11.82
C PHE A 109 2.41 22.98 12.80
N THR A 110 3.44 23.82 12.70
CA THR A 110 3.52 25.11 13.40
C THR A 110 2.49 26.10 12.85
N ARG A 111 2.45 27.33 13.37
CA ARG A 111 1.59 28.38 12.82
C ARG A 111 2.10 28.91 11.49
N GLU A 112 3.42 28.83 11.33
CA GLU A 112 4.17 29.12 10.10
C GLU A 112 4.06 27.97 9.08
N LEU A 113 3.33 26.90 9.43
CA LEU A 113 3.06 25.73 8.60
C LEU A 113 4.28 24.83 8.34
N ASP A 114 5.29 24.86 9.22
CA ASP A 114 6.42 23.93 9.18
C ASP A 114 6.10 22.61 9.88
N LEU A 115 6.57 21.51 9.32
CA LEU A 115 6.36 20.18 9.88
C LEU A 115 7.30 19.96 11.07
N VAL A 116 6.73 19.71 12.25
CA VAL A 116 7.50 19.47 13.49
C VAL A 116 8.10 18.06 13.48
N LEU A 117 9.40 17.98 13.77
CA LEU A 117 10.16 16.74 13.91
C LEU A 117 10.51 16.45 15.38
N LYS A 118 10.99 15.24 15.66
CA LYS A 118 11.50 14.82 16.98
C LYS A 118 12.71 15.65 17.36
N GLY A 119 12.77 16.04 18.63
CA GLY A 119 13.84 16.88 19.16
C GLY A 119 13.44 18.34 19.25
N LYS A 120 14.00 19.04 20.25
CA LYS A 120 13.62 20.42 20.57
C LYS A 120 13.95 21.35 19.41
N GLY A 121 12.93 22.02 18.86
CA GLY A 121 13.09 23.04 17.83
C GLY A 121 13.39 22.52 16.42
N LYS A 122 13.30 21.21 16.17
CA LYS A 122 13.48 20.66 14.82
C LYS A 122 12.18 20.74 14.03
N SER A 123 12.27 21.24 12.80
CA SER A 123 11.18 21.22 11.83
C SER A 123 11.72 21.06 10.41
N LEU A 124 10.86 20.59 9.51
CA LEU A 124 11.05 20.65 8.08
C LEU A 124 10.35 21.92 7.57
N ASP A 125 11.12 22.80 6.93
CA ASP A 125 10.61 23.98 6.22
C ASP A 125 9.66 23.52 5.09
N CYS A 126 8.42 23.99 5.16
CA CYS A 126 7.38 23.64 4.20
C CYS A 126 6.96 24.82 3.32
N SER A 127 7.67 25.95 3.37
CA SER A 127 7.33 27.19 2.65
C SER A 127 7.08 26.96 1.15
N SER A 128 7.87 26.12 0.50
CA SER A 128 7.73 25.76 -0.93
C SER A 128 6.51 24.87 -1.25
N PHE A 129 5.87 24.29 -0.23
CA PHE A 129 4.73 23.37 -0.36
C PHE A 129 3.39 24.02 -0.01
N ILE A 130 3.41 25.22 0.57
CA ILE A 130 2.19 25.91 1.02
C ILE A 130 1.42 26.43 -0.19
N ASN A 131 0.16 25.99 -0.33
CA ASN A 131 -0.78 26.32 -1.41
C ASN A 131 -0.17 26.22 -2.82
N ASN A 132 0.85 25.37 -2.99
CA ASN A 132 1.52 25.19 -4.26
C ASN A 132 0.70 24.28 -5.18
N TRP A 133 -0.46 24.78 -5.62
CA TRP A 133 -1.37 24.09 -6.55
C TRP A 133 -0.68 23.76 -7.86
N ASP A 134 0.24 24.61 -8.31
CA ASP A 134 1.02 24.36 -9.53
C ASP A 134 1.81 23.06 -9.43
N SER A 135 2.40 22.72 -8.26
CA SER A 135 3.13 21.46 -8.09
C SER A 135 2.29 20.20 -8.36
N ILE A 136 1.00 20.23 -8.01
CA ILE A 136 0.10 19.10 -8.24
C ILE A 136 -0.59 19.15 -9.61
N LEU A 137 -0.69 20.33 -10.24
CA LEU A 137 -1.33 20.53 -11.55
C LEU A 137 -0.33 20.46 -12.73
N PHE A 138 0.95 20.75 -12.51
CA PHE A 138 2.01 20.79 -13.52
C PHE A 138 2.37 19.41 -14.10
N SER A 139 1.93 18.33 -13.44
CA SER A 139 2.19 16.95 -13.84
C SER A 139 1.55 16.54 -15.19
N GLN A 140 0.69 17.40 -15.78
CA GLN A 140 0.01 17.16 -17.06
C GLN A 140 0.94 16.90 -18.25
N ASN A 141 2.22 17.32 -18.19
CA ASN A 141 3.19 17.18 -19.28
C ASN A 141 4.06 15.91 -19.21
N LEU A 142 3.88 15.05 -18.20
CA LEU A 142 4.68 13.82 -18.05
C LEU A 142 4.18 12.73 -19.01
N LYS A 143 4.98 12.42 -20.04
CA LYS A 143 4.72 11.43 -21.11
C LYS A 143 4.80 9.96 -20.68
N THR A 144 5.12 9.67 -19.42
CA THR A 144 5.23 8.28 -18.94
C THR A 144 3.84 7.69 -18.68
N ASP A 145 3.67 6.42 -19.03
CA ASP A 145 2.51 5.64 -18.59
C ASP A 145 2.54 5.61 -17.06
N ILE A 146 1.50 6.16 -16.44
CA ILE A 146 1.36 6.19 -14.98
C ILE A 146 0.73 4.86 -14.59
N MET A 147 1.38 4.13 -13.69
CA MET A 147 0.84 2.88 -13.16
C MET A 147 -0.54 3.15 -12.52
N SER A 148 -1.55 2.35 -12.88
CA SER A 148 -2.89 2.53 -12.31
C SER A 148 -2.88 2.30 -10.79
N PRO A 149 -3.75 2.95 -10.00
CA PRO A 149 -3.82 2.71 -8.57
C PRO A 149 -4.09 1.25 -8.19
N ASP A 150 -4.91 0.54 -8.96
CA ASP A 150 -5.18 -0.88 -8.77
C ASP A 150 -3.93 -1.74 -8.97
N GLU A 151 -3.15 -1.47 -10.03
CA GLU A 151 -1.88 -2.16 -10.29
C GLU A 151 -0.83 -1.83 -9.23
N SER A 152 -0.74 -0.58 -8.80
CA SER A 152 0.13 -0.17 -7.69
C SER A 152 -0.23 -0.91 -6.41
N PHE A 153 -1.52 -1.01 -6.09
CA PHE A 153 -1.98 -1.67 -4.88
C PHE A 153 -1.78 -3.19 -4.96
N HIS A 154 -1.93 -3.78 -6.15
CA HIS A 154 -1.58 -5.17 -6.42
C HIS A 154 -0.10 -5.44 -6.10
N ASN A 155 0.81 -4.60 -6.62
CA ASN A 155 2.25 -4.69 -6.37
C ASN A 155 2.58 -4.52 -4.88
N VAL A 156 1.92 -3.59 -4.18
CA VAL A 156 2.08 -3.40 -2.72
C VAL A 156 1.74 -4.67 -1.96
N ILE A 157 0.61 -5.33 -2.27
CA ILE A 157 0.22 -6.57 -1.60
C ILE A 157 1.23 -7.68 -1.87
N GLN A 158 1.69 -7.83 -3.12
CA GLN A 158 2.72 -8.82 -3.46
C GLN A 158 4.03 -8.57 -2.71
N GLY A 159 4.51 -7.32 -2.69
CA GLY A 159 5.71 -6.93 -1.96
C GLY A 159 5.61 -7.22 -0.46
N ARG A 160 4.47 -6.89 0.16
CA ARG A 160 4.18 -7.23 1.57
C ARG A 160 4.22 -8.74 1.81
N LEU A 161 3.59 -9.55 0.95
CA LEU A 161 3.59 -11.01 1.06
C LEU A 161 5.00 -11.60 0.92
N LEU A 162 5.82 -11.12 -0.03
CA LEU A 162 7.21 -11.54 -0.15
C LEU A 162 8.01 -11.21 1.11
N HIS A 163 7.90 -9.99 1.62
CA HIS A 163 8.56 -9.58 2.86
C HIS A 163 8.12 -10.44 4.05
N ILE A 164 6.82 -10.63 4.28
CA ILE A 164 6.32 -11.48 5.38
C ILE A 164 6.89 -12.91 5.26
N GLY A 165 6.89 -13.48 4.06
CA GLY A 165 7.45 -14.81 3.82
C GLY A 165 8.93 -14.89 4.20
N ASN A 166 9.73 -13.89 3.80
CA ASN A 166 11.15 -13.81 4.12
C ASN A 166 11.39 -13.68 5.63
N ILE A 167 10.63 -12.82 6.31
CA ILE A 167 10.68 -12.64 7.77
C ILE A 167 10.46 -13.96 8.50
N ARG A 168 9.54 -14.78 7.98
CA ARG A 168 9.18 -16.08 8.55
C ARG A 168 10.10 -17.22 8.10
N GLY A 169 11.17 -16.92 7.36
CA GLY A 169 12.18 -17.89 6.94
C GLY A 169 11.78 -18.76 5.74
N TYR A 170 10.73 -18.39 5.00
CA TYR A 170 10.37 -19.08 3.76
C TYR A 170 11.24 -18.61 2.59
N LYS A 171 11.34 -19.46 1.58
CA LYS A 171 11.87 -19.10 0.27
C LYS A 171 10.71 -18.61 -0.59
N THR A 172 10.73 -17.35 -0.98
CA THR A 172 9.64 -16.66 -1.67
C THR A 172 9.91 -16.50 -3.16
N TYR A 173 8.85 -16.58 -3.96
CA TYR A 173 8.85 -16.39 -5.41
C TYR A 173 7.67 -15.52 -5.85
N SER A 174 7.87 -14.70 -6.88
CA SER A 174 6.82 -14.00 -7.64
C SER A 174 7.22 -13.91 -9.13
N PRO A 175 6.27 -14.07 -10.08
CA PRO A 175 6.53 -13.87 -11.51
C PRO A 175 6.77 -12.41 -11.90
N ASN A 176 6.28 -11.45 -11.10
CA ASN A 176 6.20 -10.03 -11.45
C ASN A 176 7.51 -9.27 -11.18
N LYS A 177 8.62 -9.79 -11.72
CA LYS A 177 9.99 -9.38 -11.40
C LYS A 177 10.27 -7.87 -11.48
N SER A 178 9.78 -7.22 -12.54
CA SER A 178 10.04 -5.79 -12.80
C SER A 178 9.13 -4.83 -12.05
N LYS A 179 8.05 -5.33 -11.43
CA LYS A 179 7.15 -4.50 -10.63
C LYS A 179 7.85 -4.03 -9.37
N THR A 180 7.43 -2.88 -8.84
CA THR A 180 8.08 -2.23 -7.72
C THR A 180 7.19 -2.16 -6.49
N PHE A 181 7.82 -2.30 -5.32
CA PHE A 181 7.25 -2.06 -4.00
C PHE A 181 8.28 -1.31 -3.18
N ASN A 182 7.91 -0.15 -2.61
CA ASN A 182 8.78 0.73 -1.85
C ASN A 182 10.11 1.03 -2.56
N LYS A 183 10.01 1.37 -3.86
CA LYS A 183 11.14 1.67 -4.76
C LYS A 183 12.12 0.50 -4.99
N LYS A 184 11.80 -0.71 -4.53
CA LYS A 184 12.55 -1.94 -4.82
C LYS A 184 11.78 -2.80 -5.81
N LYS A 185 12.46 -3.50 -6.71
CA LYS A 185 11.75 -4.45 -7.57
C LYS A 185 11.35 -5.68 -6.76
N LEU A 186 10.27 -6.34 -7.17
CA LEU A 186 9.85 -7.59 -6.52
C LEU A 186 10.90 -8.70 -6.66
N GLU A 187 11.69 -8.70 -7.74
CA GLU A 187 12.83 -9.62 -7.89
C GLU A 187 13.93 -9.42 -6.85
N ASP A 188 14.13 -8.19 -6.36
CA ASP A 188 15.13 -7.88 -5.34
C ASP A 188 14.66 -8.28 -3.92
N ILE A 189 13.35 -8.50 -3.77
CA ILE A 189 12.72 -8.90 -2.50
C ILE A 189 12.53 -10.41 -2.45
N ALA A 190 12.11 -11.02 -3.57
CA ALA A 190 11.94 -12.46 -3.66
C ALA A 190 13.28 -13.19 -3.44
N THR A 191 13.26 -14.28 -2.70
CA THR A 191 14.50 -15.06 -2.47
C THR A 191 14.79 -16.06 -3.59
N LEU A 192 13.81 -16.36 -4.44
CA LEU A 192 13.92 -17.28 -5.56
C LEU A 192 13.65 -16.53 -6.87
N ASN A 193 14.66 -16.49 -7.74
CA ASN A 193 14.56 -15.87 -9.07
C ASN A 193 13.79 -16.72 -10.09
N ILE A 194 13.68 -18.02 -9.84
CA ILE A 194 13.04 -19.00 -10.72
C ILE A 194 12.06 -19.80 -9.86
N CYS A 195 10.85 -20.01 -10.38
CA CYS A 195 9.87 -20.87 -9.73
C CYS A 195 10.41 -22.31 -9.67
N PRO A 196 10.44 -22.96 -8.50
CA PRO A 196 10.75 -24.38 -8.42
C PRO A 196 9.78 -25.22 -9.27
N GLN A 197 10.32 -26.18 -10.04
CA GLN A 197 9.50 -27.22 -10.65
C GLN A 197 9.08 -28.22 -9.57
N LEU A 198 7.79 -28.56 -9.54
CA LEU A 198 7.25 -29.53 -8.59
C LEU A 198 6.64 -30.72 -9.34
N GLN A 199 6.77 -31.91 -8.76
CA GLN A 199 6.44 -33.18 -9.42
C GLN A 199 4.96 -33.32 -9.79
N PHE A 200 4.06 -32.87 -8.92
CA PHE A 200 2.61 -33.07 -9.03
C PHE A 200 1.85 -31.77 -9.32
N SER A 201 2.42 -30.88 -10.13
CA SER A 201 1.76 -29.64 -10.55
C SER A 201 2.18 -29.22 -11.95
N ASP A 202 1.30 -28.57 -12.70
CA ASP A 202 1.67 -27.93 -13.96
C ASP A 202 2.58 -26.72 -13.70
N TYR A 203 3.83 -26.80 -14.17
CA TYR A 203 4.80 -25.73 -14.05
C TYR A 203 4.31 -24.41 -14.68
N ASN A 204 3.58 -24.48 -15.80
CA ASN A 204 3.09 -23.29 -16.49
C ASN A 204 1.99 -22.57 -15.71
N SER A 205 1.25 -23.30 -14.89
CA SER A 205 0.28 -22.73 -13.99
C SER A 205 0.94 -22.13 -12.74
N ILE A 206 1.76 -22.90 -12.03
CA ILE A 206 2.33 -22.46 -10.74
C ILE A 206 3.29 -21.27 -10.89
N ARG A 207 4.05 -21.19 -11.99
CA ARG A 207 5.00 -20.10 -12.22
C ARG A 207 4.33 -18.74 -12.36
N ASN A 208 3.01 -18.73 -12.62
CA ASN A 208 2.20 -17.53 -12.80
C ASN A 208 1.35 -17.19 -11.56
N ILE A 209 1.50 -17.94 -10.46
CA ILE A 209 0.88 -17.56 -9.17
C ILE A 209 1.60 -16.31 -8.63
N ASP A 210 0.83 -15.31 -8.21
CA ASP A 210 1.33 -14.00 -7.78
C ASP A 210 2.45 -14.08 -6.73
N VAL A 211 2.26 -14.88 -5.67
CA VAL A 211 3.30 -15.17 -4.67
C VAL A 211 3.21 -16.62 -4.19
N ILE A 212 4.36 -17.30 -4.09
CA ILE A 212 4.46 -18.61 -3.45
C ILE A 212 5.56 -18.59 -2.38
N TRP A 213 5.27 -19.20 -1.23
CA TRP A 213 6.24 -19.46 -0.18
C TRP A 213 6.58 -20.94 -0.15
N PHE A 214 7.86 -21.23 -0.29
CA PHE A 214 8.44 -22.56 -0.26
C PHE A 214 9.20 -22.79 1.03
N ARG A 215 9.18 -24.03 1.48
CA ARG A 215 10.13 -24.55 2.46
C ARG A 215 11.19 -25.36 1.71
N GLU A 216 12.45 -25.12 2.06
CA GLU A 216 13.56 -25.92 1.58
C GLU A 216 13.50 -27.33 2.22
N VAL A 217 13.64 -28.35 1.39
CA VAL A 217 13.69 -29.77 1.78
C VAL A 217 14.94 -30.39 1.17
N ASN A 218 15.37 -31.56 1.68
CA ASN A 218 16.66 -32.18 1.33
C ASN A 218 17.03 -32.08 -0.16
N ASN A 219 16.08 -32.37 -1.06
CA ASN A 219 16.29 -32.36 -2.51
C ASN A 219 15.29 -31.45 -3.26
N GLY A 220 15.02 -30.25 -2.75
CA GLY A 220 14.24 -29.25 -3.49
C GLY A 220 13.37 -28.35 -2.62
N PHE A 221 12.16 -28.07 -3.12
CA PHE A 221 11.23 -27.11 -2.50
C PHE A 221 9.85 -27.72 -2.33
N TYR A 222 9.22 -27.42 -1.20
CA TYR A 222 7.83 -27.78 -0.93
C TYR A 222 6.98 -26.51 -0.83
N PRO A 223 5.90 -26.35 -1.63
CA PRO A 223 5.03 -25.19 -1.55
C PRO A 223 4.20 -25.25 -0.26
N VAL A 224 4.32 -24.23 0.60
CA VAL A 224 3.59 -24.19 1.88
C VAL A 224 2.40 -23.25 1.80
N TYR A 225 2.59 -22.08 1.20
CA TYR A 225 1.56 -21.06 1.02
C TYR A 225 1.61 -20.54 -0.41
N ALA A 226 0.45 -20.33 -1.02
CA ALA A 226 0.32 -19.73 -2.33
C ALA A 226 -0.78 -18.67 -2.29
N PHE A 227 -0.54 -17.54 -2.94
CA PHE A 227 -1.36 -16.35 -2.83
C PHE A 227 -1.68 -15.79 -4.22
N GLU A 228 -2.94 -15.43 -4.42
CA GLU A 228 -3.42 -14.70 -5.59
C GLU A 228 -4.10 -13.41 -5.14
N VAL A 229 -3.79 -12.31 -5.81
CA VAL A 229 -4.31 -10.99 -5.47
C VAL A 229 -5.33 -10.57 -6.52
N GLU A 230 -6.61 -10.67 -6.18
CA GLU A 230 -7.75 -10.44 -7.07
C GLU A 230 -8.45 -9.11 -6.69
N LEU A 231 -7.87 -8.00 -7.15
CA LEU A 231 -8.41 -6.65 -6.91
C LEU A 231 -9.38 -6.18 -8.01
N SER A 232 -9.20 -6.65 -9.23
CA SER A 232 -9.97 -6.19 -10.39
C SER A 232 -11.23 -7.02 -10.61
N THR A 233 -12.27 -6.36 -11.09
CA THR A 233 -13.60 -6.97 -11.24
C THR A 233 -13.72 -7.63 -12.61
N GLY A 234 -13.44 -8.93 -12.74
CA GLY A 234 -13.77 -9.59 -14.00
C GLY A 234 -13.29 -11.03 -14.16
N VAL A 235 -12.01 -11.29 -13.89
CA VAL A 235 -11.37 -12.56 -14.27
C VAL A 235 -10.73 -13.22 -13.05
N TRP A 236 -11.42 -14.19 -12.46
CA TRP A 236 -11.01 -14.89 -11.23
C TRP A 236 -10.15 -16.11 -11.54
N SER A 237 -9.18 -15.89 -12.43
CA SER A 237 -8.29 -16.94 -12.93
C SER A 237 -7.32 -17.46 -11.89
N GLY A 238 -7.07 -16.70 -10.81
CA GLY A 238 -6.20 -17.10 -9.70
C GLY A 238 -6.63 -18.41 -9.03
N PHE A 239 -7.94 -18.70 -8.98
CA PHE A 239 -8.44 -19.98 -8.45
C PHE A 239 -7.87 -21.18 -9.22
N GLY A 240 -7.93 -21.14 -10.56
CA GLY A 240 -7.40 -22.23 -11.38
C GLY A 240 -5.88 -22.41 -11.23
N ARG A 241 -5.15 -21.30 -11.09
CA ARG A 241 -3.70 -21.36 -10.85
C ARG A 241 -3.38 -22.03 -9.51
N LEU A 242 -4.06 -21.62 -8.44
CA LEU A 242 -3.91 -22.23 -7.11
C LEU A 242 -4.36 -23.70 -7.07
N ALA A 243 -5.40 -24.08 -7.82
CA ALA A 243 -5.86 -25.45 -7.92
C ALA A 243 -4.77 -26.42 -8.43
N SER A 244 -3.80 -25.91 -9.20
CA SER A 244 -2.66 -26.71 -9.68
C SER A 244 -1.74 -27.21 -8.55
N LEU A 245 -1.93 -26.72 -7.32
CA LEU A 245 -1.23 -27.17 -6.12
C LEU A 245 -2.06 -28.13 -5.25
N GLN A 246 -3.17 -28.68 -5.77
CA GLN A 246 -4.10 -29.51 -5.00
C GLN A 246 -3.49 -30.78 -4.40
N GLU A 247 -2.47 -31.36 -5.05
CA GLU A 247 -1.78 -32.58 -4.59
C GLU A 247 -0.86 -32.30 -3.39
N TYR A 248 -0.60 -31.02 -3.09
CA TYR A 248 0.15 -30.59 -1.93
C TYR A 248 -0.79 -30.18 -0.80
N ASN A 249 -0.28 -30.22 0.43
CA ASN A 249 -0.91 -29.60 1.59
C ASN A 249 -0.64 -28.09 1.65
N THR A 250 -0.67 -27.42 0.49
CA THR A 250 -0.49 -25.97 0.36
C THR A 250 -1.74 -25.26 0.84
N ARG A 251 -1.58 -24.17 1.60
CA ARG A 251 -2.69 -23.27 1.91
C ARG A 251 -2.88 -22.26 0.78
N LEU A 252 -4.09 -22.20 0.21
CA LEU A 252 -4.39 -21.44 -1.00
C LEU A 252 -5.14 -20.15 -0.64
N TYR A 253 -4.49 -18.99 -0.76
CA TYR A 253 -5.06 -17.71 -0.36
C TYR A 253 -5.52 -16.91 -1.57
N ILE A 254 -6.75 -16.37 -1.48
CA ILE A 254 -7.25 -15.36 -2.39
C ILE A 254 -7.39 -14.06 -1.62
N ILE A 255 -6.65 -13.04 -2.05
CA ILE A 255 -6.67 -11.71 -1.46
C ILE A 255 -7.62 -10.83 -2.28
N THR A 256 -8.77 -10.48 -1.71
CA THR A 256 -9.80 -9.68 -2.41
C THR A 256 -10.75 -8.98 -1.44
N ASN A 257 -11.37 -7.89 -1.88
CA ASN A 257 -12.46 -7.23 -1.17
C ASN A 257 -13.85 -7.81 -1.51
N GLU A 258 -13.96 -8.65 -2.54
CA GLU A 258 -15.25 -9.18 -3.03
C GLU A 258 -15.60 -10.55 -2.42
N GLU A 259 -15.89 -10.59 -1.12
CA GLU A 259 -16.22 -11.84 -0.39
C GLU A 259 -17.35 -12.64 -1.05
N LYS A 260 -18.44 -11.98 -1.47
CA LYS A 260 -19.56 -12.65 -2.14
C LYS A 260 -19.13 -13.36 -3.43
N LYS A 261 -18.21 -12.75 -4.19
CA LYS A 261 -17.71 -13.32 -5.44
C LYS A 261 -16.69 -14.42 -5.18
N PHE A 262 -15.86 -14.25 -4.15
CA PHE A 262 -15.01 -15.33 -3.65
C PHE A 262 -15.85 -16.57 -3.32
N ASP A 263 -16.94 -16.43 -2.56
CA ASP A 263 -17.82 -17.55 -2.20
C ASP A 263 -18.43 -18.21 -3.44
N GLN A 264 -18.93 -17.39 -4.38
CA GLN A 264 -19.50 -17.88 -5.64
C GLN A 264 -18.49 -18.70 -6.44
N VAL A 265 -17.27 -18.19 -6.64
CA VAL A 265 -16.23 -18.87 -7.42
C VAL A 265 -15.72 -20.10 -6.67
N SER A 266 -15.49 -20.01 -5.37
CA SER A 266 -15.03 -21.12 -4.53
C SER A 266 -16.02 -22.30 -4.53
N ASN A 267 -17.33 -22.02 -4.59
CA ASN A 267 -18.35 -23.06 -4.73
C ASN A 267 -18.24 -23.85 -6.04
N SER A 268 -17.72 -23.25 -7.11
CA SER A 268 -17.47 -23.96 -8.38
C SER A 268 -16.28 -24.92 -8.31
N PHE A 269 -15.46 -24.84 -7.27
CA PHE A 269 -14.34 -25.76 -6.98
C PHE A 269 -14.65 -26.61 -5.72
N SER A 270 -15.73 -27.40 -5.75
CA SER A 270 -16.28 -28.11 -4.58
C SER A 270 -15.23 -28.88 -3.77
N ASP A 271 -14.31 -29.56 -4.45
CA ASP A 271 -13.32 -30.45 -3.83
C ASP A 271 -12.17 -29.66 -3.16
N LEU A 272 -11.93 -28.44 -3.63
CA LEU A 272 -10.87 -27.55 -3.13
C LEU A 272 -11.41 -26.39 -2.29
N LYS A 273 -12.73 -26.22 -2.19
CA LYS A 273 -13.40 -25.14 -1.44
C LYS A 273 -12.83 -24.98 -0.03
N LYS A 274 -12.59 -26.10 0.67
CA LYS A 274 -12.05 -26.11 2.04
C LYS A 274 -10.57 -25.70 2.13
N LYS A 275 -9.84 -25.74 1.00
CA LYS A 275 -8.43 -25.33 0.92
C LYS A 275 -8.26 -23.84 0.61
N TYR A 276 -9.24 -23.21 -0.04
CA TYR A 276 -9.22 -21.77 -0.31
C TYR A 276 -9.49 -20.95 0.94
N ILE A 277 -8.67 -19.94 1.16
CA ILE A 277 -8.74 -19.02 2.30
C ILE A 277 -8.92 -17.62 1.75
N HIS A 278 -10.04 -16.99 2.10
CA HIS A 278 -10.28 -15.59 1.80
C HIS A 278 -9.56 -14.68 2.81
N ILE A 279 -8.84 -13.69 2.29
CA ILE A 279 -8.28 -12.61 3.09
C ILE A 279 -8.57 -11.27 2.41
N VAL A 280 -8.93 -10.26 3.20
CA VAL A 280 -9.03 -8.89 2.70
C VAL A 280 -7.64 -8.21 2.70
N PRO A 281 -7.31 -7.40 1.69
CA PRO A 281 -6.02 -6.71 1.56
C PRO A 281 -5.52 -6.02 2.85
N ASP A 282 -6.39 -5.33 3.57
CA ASP A 282 -6.05 -4.62 4.82
C ASP A 282 -5.38 -5.52 5.86
N LYS A 283 -5.80 -6.79 5.96
CA LYS A 283 -5.21 -7.74 6.92
C LYS A 283 -3.75 -8.05 6.58
N ILE A 284 -3.39 -8.02 5.30
CA ILE A 284 -1.99 -8.18 4.85
C ILE A 284 -1.17 -6.95 5.26
N GLY A 285 -1.72 -5.74 5.07
CA GLY A 285 -1.08 -4.50 5.51
C GLY A 285 -0.83 -4.47 7.02
N LEU A 286 -1.83 -4.85 7.82
CA LEU A 286 -1.70 -4.94 9.28
C LEU A 286 -0.65 -5.97 9.71
N LEU A 287 -0.66 -7.17 9.10
CA LEU A 287 0.33 -8.20 9.41
C LEU A 287 1.74 -7.74 9.04
N TYR A 288 1.93 -7.17 7.86
CA TYR A 288 3.22 -6.65 7.41
C TYR A 288 3.75 -5.57 8.36
N SER A 289 2.90 -4.62 8.76
CA SER A 289 3.27 -3.56 9.70
C SER A 289 3.68 -4.14 11.06
N ALA A 290 2.93 -5.13 11.58
CA ALA A 290 3.24 -5.77 12.85
C ALA A 290 4.57 -6.53 12.82
N GLU A 291 4.81 -7.34 11.78
CA GLU A 291 6.06 -8.10 11.60
C GLU A 291 7.27 -7.17 11.43
N SER A 292 7.12 -6.10 10.65
CA SER A 292 8.18 -5.09 10.44
C SER A 292 8.54 -4.36 11.73
N ASN A 293 7.53 -3.97 12.52
CA ASN A 293 7.74 -3.34 13.82
C ASN A 293 8.44 -4.29 14.80
N LEU A 294 8.05 -5.57 14.83
CA LEU A 294 8.69 -6.57 15.69
C LEU A 294 10.17 -6.74 15.36
N ILE A 295 10.54 -6.77 14.08
CA ILE A 295 11.94 -6.85 13.65
C ILE A 295 12.72 -5.62 14.10
N ARG A 296 12.16 -4.43 13.88
CA ARG A 296 12.80 -3.18 14.31
C ARG A 296 13.02 -3.17 15.82
N MET A 297 12.03 -3.58 16.60
CA MET A 297 12.17 -3.69 18.04
C MET A 297 13.26 -4.70 18.42
N ARG A 298 13.33 -5.87 17.78
CA ARG A 298 14.41 -6.85 18.02
C ARG A 298 15.78 -6.22 17.79
N GLN A 299 15.95 -5.42 16.73
CA GLN A 299 17.19 -4.69 16.48
C GLN A 299 17.52 -3.69 17.59
N ASP A 300 16.53 -2.94 18.08
CA ASP A 300 16.71 -2.01 19.21
C ASP A 300 17.16 -2.74 20.51
N PHE A 301 16.75 -4.00 20.67
CA PHE A 301 17.17 -4.86 21.79
C PHE A 301 18.41 -5.73 21.48
N ASN A 302 19.00 -5.65 20.28
CA ASN A 302 20.05 -6.56 19.80
C ASN A 302 19.69 -8.06 19.90
N LEU A 303 18.43 -8.41 19.60
CA LEU A 303 17.89 -9.78 19.55
C LEU A 303 17.89 -10.35 18.12
#